data_AF-A0AAU8BRT9-F1
#
_entry.id   AF-A0AAU8BRT9-F1
#
_cell.length_a   1.000
_cell.length_b   1.000
_cell.length_c   1.000
_cell.angle_alpha   90.00
_cell.angle_beta   90.00
_cell.angle_gamma   90.00
#
_symmetry.space_group_name_H-M   'P 1'
#
loop_
_entity.id
_entity.type
_entity.pdbx_description
1 polymer ?
#
loop_
_entity_poly.entity_id
_entity_poly.type
_entity_poly.pdbx_seq_one_letter_code
_entity_poly.pdbx_strand_id
1 'polypeptide(L)' 'MHDWSLNVKQALVPLKNNDNAIFMKAYMRDQYEFYGIQSGPRRDALKALFSKQHVPA' A
#
# COMPACT_ATOMS: atom_id res chain seq x y z
N MET A 1 16.46 1.98 -4.22
CA MET A 1 15.08 2.22 -3.72
C MET A 1 15.21 3.26 -2.62
N HIS A 2 14.44 4.36 -2.66
CA HIS A 2 14.54 5.42 -1.64
C HIS A 2 14.00 4.93 -0.29
N ASP A 3 14.54 5.42 0.83
CA ASP A 3 14.14 4.99 2.20
C ASP A 3 12.63 5.12 2.42
N TRP A 4 12.04 6.17 1.86
CA TRP A 4 10.59 6.35 1.88
C TRP A 4 9.82 5.19 1.23
N SER A 5 10.27 4.70 0.07
CA SER A 5 9.63 3.56 -0.59
C SER A 5 9.76 2.27 0.23
N LEU A 6 10.88 2.09 0.94
CA LEU A 6 11.06 0.98 1.88
C LEU A 6 10.08 1.07 3.04
N ASN A 7 9.94 2.25 3.66
CA ASN A 7 9.02 2.50 4.76
C ASN A 7 7.55 2.30 4.35
N VAL A 8 7.17 2.76 3.16
CA VAL A 8 5.82 2.50 2.61
C VAL A 8 5.59 1.01 2.45
N LYS A 9 6.55 0.27 1.89
CA LYS A 9 6.42 -1.19 1.73
C LYS A 9 6.30 -1.89 3.08
N GLN A 10 7.13 -1.53 4.06
CA GLN A 10 7.09 -2.09 5.41
C GLN A 10 5.76 -1.83 6.12
N ALA A 11 5.16 -0.65 5.92
CA ALA A 11 3.85 -0.32 6.49
C ALA A 11 2.70 -1.11 5.84
N LEU A 12 2.78 -1.41 4.55
CA LEU A 12 1.68 -2.04 3.80
C LEU A 12 1.72 -3.57 3.79
N VAL A 13 2.90 -4.19 3.73
CA VAL A 13 3.03 -5.66 3.60
C VAL A 13 2.29 -6.43 4.71
N PRO A 14 2.33 -6.04 6.00
CA PRO A 14 1.61 -6.74 7.06
C PRO A 14 0.09 -6.71 6.93
N LEU A 15 -0.45 -5.74 6.18
CA LEU A 15 -1.89 -5.57 5.98
C LEU A 15 -2.42 -6.35 4.77
N LYS A 16 -1.58 -7.18 4.14
CA LYS A 16 -1.94 -7.93 2.93
C LYS A 16 -3.15 -8.82 3.19
N ASN A 17 -4.11 -8.78 2.28
CA ASN A 17 -5.27 -9.65 2.26
C ASN A 17 -5.38 -10.31 0.88
N ASN A 18 -5.13 -11.63 0.81
CA ASN A 18 -5.09 -12.35 -0.45
C ASN A 18 -6.47 -12.47 -1.12
N ASP A 19 -7.54 -12.62 -0.33
CA ASP A 19 -8.90 -12.75 -0.86
C ASP A 19 -9.32 -11.46 -1.57
N ASN A 20 -9.10 -10.31 -0.92
CA ASN A 20 -9.34 -9.01 -1.55
C ASN A 20 -8.44 -8.78 -2.76
N ALA A 21 -7.20 -9.25 -2.73
CA ALA A 21 -6.26 -9.06 -3.84
C ALA A 21 -6.76 -9.71 -5.13
N ILE A 22 -7.42 -10.88 -5.04
CA ILE A 22 -8.03 -11.55 -6.20
C ILE A 22 -9.09 -10.65 -6.84
N PHE A 23 -10.03 -10.13 -6.04
CA PHE A 23 -11.08 -9.25 -6.56
C PHE A 23 -10.54 -7.94 -7.13
N MET A 24 -9.54 -7.33 -6.50
CA MET A 24 -8.91 -6.09 -6.98
C MET A 24 -8.14 -6.31 -8.28
N LYS A 25 -7.44 -7.44 -8.41
CA LYS A 25 -6.74 -7.83 -9.64
C LYS A 25 -7.71 -8.06 -10.79
N ALA A 26 -8.80 -8.79 -10.54
CA ALA A 26 -9.86 -9.00 -11.52
C ALA A 26 -10.53 -7.68 -11.95
N TYR A 27 -10.81 -6.77 -11.01
CA TYR A 27 -11.35 -5.44 -11.30
C TYR A 27 -10.46 -4.64 -12.27
N MET A 28 -9.14 -4.78 -12.13
CA MET A 28 -8.16 -4.14 -13.02
C MET A 28 -7.79 -4.97 -14.25
N ARG A 29 -8.60 -5.98 -14.61
CA ARG A 29 -8.37 -6.87 -15.77
C ARG A 29 -6.99 -7.52 -15.76
N ASP A 30 -6.58 -7.96 -14.57
CA ASP A 30 -5.32 -8.69 -14.31
C ASP A 30 -4.04 -7.93 -14.65
N GLN A 31 -4.10 -6.61 -14.85
CA GLN A 31 -2.94 -5.81 -15.25
C GLN A 31 -1.94 -5.53 -14.11
N TYR A 32 -2.35 -5.72 -12.85
CA TYR A 32 -1.53 -5.37 -11.69
C TYR A 32 -1.64 -6.40 -10.57
N GLU A 33 -0.55 -6.55 -9.83
CA GLU A 33 -0.54 -7.28 -8.56
C GLU A 33 -1.02 -6.40 -7.41
N PHE A 34 -1.78 -6.99 -6.50
CA PHE A 34 -2.38 -6.29 -5.38
C PHE A 34 -2.00 -6.91 -4.04
N TYR A 35 -1.80 -6.05 -3.04
CA TYR A 35 -1.78 -6.49 -1.64
C TYR A 35 -3.19 -6.68 -1.06
N GLY A 36 -4.26 -6.33 -1.78
CA GLY A 36 -5.64 -6.48 -1.30
C GLY A 36 -6.05 -5.48 -0.21
N ILE A 37 -5.33 -4.37 -0.07
CA ILE A 37 -5.56 -3.36 0.96
C ILE A 37 -6.52 -2.29 0.41
N GLN A 38 -7.67 -2.14 1.05
CA GLN A 38 -8.66 -1.14 0.68
C GLN A 38 -8.22 0.29 1.08
N SER A 39 -8.87 1.29 0.51
CA SER A 39 -8.49 2.70 0.64
C SER A 39 -8.39 3.22 2.08
N GLY A 40 -9.31 2.83 2.97
CA GLY A 40 -9.31 3.25 4.38
C GLY A 40 -8.06 2.76 5.13
N PRO A 41 -7.90 1.44 5.32
CA PRO A 41 -6.72 0.87 5.99
C PRO A 41 -5.38 1.30 5.38
N ARG A 42 -5.32 1.43 4.05
CA ARG A 42 -4.13 1.94 3.36
C ARG A 42 -3.80 3.38 3.76
N ARG A 43 -4.81 4.27 3.83
CA ARG A 43 -4.60 5.67 4.22
C ARG A 43 -4.16 5.77 5.67
N ASP A 44 -4.77 5.01 6.56
CA ASP A 44 -4.42 5.00 7.99
C ASP A 44 -2.99 4.53 8.21
N ALA A 45 -2.57 3.44 7.54
CA ALA A 45 -1.22 2.89 7.63
C ALA A 45 -0.14 3.86 7.13
N LEU A 46 -0.44 4.68 6.12
CA LEU A 46 0.54 5.59 5.52
C LEU A 46 0.51 6.99 6.10
N LYS A 47 -0.52 7.34 6.89
CA LYS A 47 -0.76 8.72 7.36
C LYS A 47 0.46 9.36 8.01
N ALA A 48 1.22 8.61 8.80
CA ALA A 48 2.44 9.09 9.47
C ALA A 48 3.57 9.42 8.48
N LEU A 49 3.70 8.67 7.38
CA LEU A 49 4.74 8.83 6.36
C LEU A 49 4.51 10.01 5.41
N PHE A 50 3.31 10.60 5.42
CA PHE A 50 2.96 11.81 4.67
C PHE A 50 3.06 13.09 5.53
N SER A 51 3.63 13.00 6.73
CA SER A 51 4.01 14.19 7.52
C SER A 51 5.22 14.91 6.90
N LYS A 52 5.33 16.23 7.09
CA LYS A 52 6.39 17.07 6.48
C LYS A 52 7.83 16.57 6.75
N GLN A 53 8.05 15.80 7.82
CA GLN A 53 9.37 15.24 8.15
C GLN A 53 9.74 14.00 7.34
N HIS A 54 8.79 13.32 6.70
CA HIS A 54 9.00 12.00 6.11
C HIS A 54 8.86 11.99 4.59
N VAL A 55 8.32 13.05 3.97
CA VAL A 55 8.20 13.13 2.51
C VAL A 55 9.59 13.31 1.89
N PRO A 56 9.97 12.56 0.84
CA PRO A 56 11.22 12.79 0.11
C PRO A 56 11.30 14.23 -0.41
N ALA A 57 12.48 14.83 -0.33
CA ALA A 57 12.75 16.15 -0.91
C ALA A 57 12.76 16.12 -2.44
#